data_AF-A0A366H5M6-F1
#
_entry.id   AF-A0A366H5M6-F1
#
_cell.length_a   1.000
_cell.length_b   1.000
_cell.length_c   1.000
_cell.angle_alpha   90.00
_cell.angle_beta   90.00
_cell.angle_gamma   90.00
#
_symmetry.space_group_name_H-M   'P 1'
#
loop_
_entity.id
_entity.type
_entity.pdbx_description
1 polymer ?
#
loop_
_entity_poly.entity_id
_entity_poly.type
_entity_poly.pdbx_seq_one_letter_code
_entity_poly.pdbx_strand_id
1 'polypeptide(L)'
;MPYAVEMYFDEPGTARIREMWDRLSSIGFSSMNDCGARPHVSLAVCEQLELSTAPAIVDDFSGGVPPFELSFSSYGLFPGAECVLFLAPKVTSLMLEKHARFHEVISTATDGMWAHYTPGQWVPHCTLARAFSI
;
A
#
# COMPACT_ATOMS: atom_id res chain seq x y z
N MET A 1 -16.50 -7.58 2.89
CA MET A 1 -15.67 -6.38 2.67
C MET A 1 -14.24 -6.85 2.77
N PRO A 2 -13.38 -6.58 1.78
CA PRO A 2 -12.00 -7.01 1.82
C PRO A 2 -11.23 -6.31 2.94
N TYR A 3 -10.12 -6.92 3.35
CA TYR A 3 -9.19 -6.39 4.32
C TYR A 3 -7.85 -6.08 3.65
N ALA A 4 -7.18 -5.05 4.14
CA ALA A 4 -5.82 -4.70 3.72
C ALA A 4 -4.88 -4.63 4.92
N VAL A 5 -3.63 -5.01 4.70
CA VAL A 5 -2.53 -4.71 5.62
C VAL A 5 -1.59 -3.74 4.92
N GLU A 6 -1.24 -2.65 5.60
CA GLU A 6 -0.61 -1.48 5.01
C GLU A 6 0.65 -1.07 5.78
N MET A 7 1.71 -0.69 5.04
CA MET A 7 2.85 0.03 5.61
C MET A 7 2.59 1.52 5.52
N TYR A 8 2.68 2.20 6.66
CA TYR A 8 2.54 3.65 6.72
C TYR A 8 3.88 4.37 6.69
N PHE A 9 3.86 5.59 6.18
CA PHE A 9 5.00 6.50 6.27
C PHE A 9 5.10 7.13 7.66
N ASP A 10 6.29 7.64 7.95
CA ASP A 10 6.53 8.56 9.07
C ASP A 10 5.77 9.89 8.87
N GLU A 11 5.82 10.77 9.88
CA GLU A 11 5.09 12.04 9.81
C GLU A 11 5.57 12.93 8.65
N PRO A 12 6.88 13.12 8.42
CA PRO A 12 7.35 13.91 7.28
C PRO A 12 6.90 13.35 5.92
N GLY A 13 7.00 12.03 5.71
CA GLY A 13 6.55 11.37 4.50
C GLY A 13 5.03 11.52 4.33
N THR A 14 4.27 11.27 5.39
CA THR A 14 2.82 11.43 5.41
C THR A 14 2.39 12.85 5.03
N ALA A 15 3.05 13.87 5.59
CA ALA A 15 2.75 15.27 5.29
C ALA A 15 3.00 15.61 3.81
N ARG A 16 4.10 15.13 3.23
CA ARG A 16 4.42 15.34 1.81
C ARG A 16 3.40 14.69 0.88
N ILE A 17 2.95 13.47 1.19
CA ILE A 17 1.93 12.80 0.37
C ILE A 17 0.59 13.52 0.48
N ARG A 18 0.20 13.98 1.67
CA ARG A 18 -1.03 14.76 1.86
C ARG A 18 -1.00 16.07 1.06
N GLU A 19 0.12 16.77 1.03
CA GLU A 19 0.28 17.96 0.18
C GLU A 19 0.05 17.62 -1.31
N MET A 20 0.56 16.48 -1.79
CA MET A 20 0.30 16.03 -3.16
C MET A 20 -1.18 15.72 -3.40
N TRP A 21 -1.86 15.07 -2.44
CA TRP A 21 -3.30 14.82 -2.52
C TRP A 21 -4.10 16.13 -2.57
N ASP A 22 -3.78 17.11 -1.72
CA ASP A 22 -4.45 18.40 -1.70
C ASP A 22 -4.29 19.15 -3.04
N ARG A 23 -3.07 19.10 -3.61
CA ARG A 23 -2.81 19.68 -4.93
C ARG A 23 -3.62 19.00 -6.02
N LEU A 24 -3.72 17.67 -6.01
CA LEU A 24 -4.53 16.90 -6.97
C LEU A 24 -6.03 17.21 -6.82
N SER A 25 -6.55 17.25 -5.60
CA SER A 25 -7.93 17.66 -5.33
C SER A 25 -8.20 19.08 -5.83
N SER A 26 -7.26 20.01 -5.67
CA SER A 26 -7.42 21.40 -6.12
C SER A 26 -7.57 21.57 -7.64
N ILE A 27 -7.11 20.60 -8.42
CA ILE A 27 -7.24 20.59 -9.89
C ILE A 27 -8.29 19.58 -10.39
N GLY A 28 -9.15 19.08 -9.49
CA GLY A 28 -10.33 18.28 -9.85
C GLY A 28 -10.11 16.76 -9.91
N PHE A 29 -8.95 16.24 -9.49
CA PHE A 29 -8.75 14.79 -9.36
C PHE A 29 -9.37 14.28 -8.04
N SER A 30 -9.97 13.09 -8.06
CA SER A 30 -10.39 12.40 -6.84
C SER A 30 -9.16 11.84 -6.11
N SER A 31 -8.67 12.58 -5.13
CA SER A 31 -7.52 12.17 -4.33
C SER A 31 -7.94 11.18 -3.23
N MET A 32 -6.95 10.57 -2.57
CA MET A 32 -7.21 9.68 -1.44
C MET A 32 -7.54 10.44 -0.15
N ASN A 33 -7.39 11.78 -0.12
CA ASN A 33 -7.77 12.58 1.04
C ASN A 33 -9.29 12.56 1.26
N ASP A 34 -10.05 12.51 0.16
CA ASP A 34 -11.52 12.53 0.15
C ASP A 34 -12.14 11.28 0.83
N CYS A 35 -11.38 10.20 0.98
CA CYS A 35 -11.84 8.96 1.61
C CYS A 35 -11.23 8.67 2.98
N GLY A 36 -10.53 9.63 3.59
CA GLY A 36 -9.94 9.48 4.92
C GLY A 36 -8.82 8.44 5.00
N ALA A 37 -8.23 8.06 3.87
CA ALA A 37 -7.11 7.13 3.84
C ALA A 37 -5.86 7.77 4.47
N ARG A 38 -4.99 6.94 5.06
CA ARG A 38 -3.64 7.37 5.45
C ARG A 38 -2.67 7.04 4.30
N PRO A 39 -1.71 7.91 3.96
CA PRO A 39 -0.64 7.57 3.01
C PRO A 39 0.04 6.24 3.37
N HIS A 40 0.06 5.31 2.42
CA HIS A 40 0.55 3.95 2.66
C HIS A 40 1.10 3.28 1.39
N VAL A 41 1.75 2.14 1.60
CA VAL A 41 1.98 1.08 0.60
C VAL A 41 1.32 -0.20 1.12
N SER A 42 0.38 -0.77 0.37
CA SER A 42 -0.31 -1.99 0.80
C SER A 42 0.61 -3.22 0.67
N LEU A 43 0.68 -4.02 1.74
CA LEU A 43 1.43 -5.28 1.80
C LEU A 43 0.58 -6.48 1.39
N ALA A 44 -0.71 -6.46 1.73
CA ALA A 44 -1.64 -7.54 1.42
C ALA A 44 -3.05 -6.99 1.29
N VAL A 45 -3.84 -7.62 0.41
CA VAL A 45 -5.29 -7.41 0.32
C VAL A 45 -5.94 -8.78 0.18
N CYS A 46 -6.96 -9.05 0.99
CA CYS A 46 -7.62 -10.36 1.06
C CYS A 46 -9.13 -10.22 1.27
N GLU A 47 -9.89 -11.25 0.89
CA GLU A 47 -11.34 -11.27 1.09
C GLU A 47 -11.72 -11.45 2.56
N GLN A 48 -10.94 -12.25 3.30
CA GLN A 48 -11.17 -12.54 4.72
C GLN A 48 -9.86 -12.49 5.50
N LEU A 49 -9.94 -11.93 6.70
CA LEU A 49 -8.84 -11.84 7.66
C LEU A 49 -9.32 -12.31 9.04
N GLU A 50 -8.62 -13.28 9.63
CA GLU A 50 -8.92 -13.79 10.96
C GLU A 50 -8.47 -12.78 12.03
N LEU A 51 -9.42 -11.98 12.52
CA LEU A 51 -9.13 -10.88 13.43
C LEU A 51 -8.65 -11.32 14.82
N SER A 52 -8.84 -12.60 15.19
CA SER A 52 -8.29 -13.14 16.45
C SER A 52 -6.79 -13.42 16.40
N THR A 53 -6.20 -13.63 15.21
CA THR A 53 -4.79 -14.00 15.04
C THR A 53 -3.99 -12.98 14.24
N ALA A 54 -4.59 -12.35 13.23
CA ALA A 54 -3.90 -11.41 12.34
C ALA A 54 -3.21 -10.24 13.07
N PRO A 55 -3.80 -9.58 14.09
CA PRO A 55 -3.11 -8.51 14.82
C PRO A 55 -1.80 -8.96 15.45
N ALA A 56 -1.76 -10.16 16.07
CA ALA A 56 -0.54 -10.68 16.67
C ALA A 56 0.55 -10.99 15.63
N ILE A 57 0.16 -11.46 14.44
CA ILE A 57 1.09 -11.68 13.32
C ILE A 57 1.67 -10.35 12.83
N VAL A 58 0.84 -9.31 12.69
CA VAL A 58 1.28 -7.97 12.27
C VAL A 58 2.18 -7.34 13.33
N ASP A 59 1.87 -7.48 14.61
CA ASP A 59 2.68 -6.97 15.72
C ASP A 59 4.05 -7.66 15.77
N ASP A 60 4.10 -8.99 15.69
CA ASP A 60 5.36 -9.76 15.67
C ASP A 60 6.22 -9.38 14.46
N PHE A 61 5.60 -9.33 13.27
CA PHE A 61 6.30 -8.95 12.04
C PHE A 61 6.86 -7.53 12.14
N SER A 62 6.05 -6.56 12.57
CA SER A 62 6.48 -5.17 12.69
C SER A 62 7.56 -4.98 13.77
N GLY A 63 7.52 -5.72 14.87
CA GLY A 63 8.59 -5.74 15.88
C GLY A 63 9.93 -6.27 15.36
N GLY A 64 9.90 -7.17 14.37
CA GLY A 64 11.09 -7.73 13.72
C GLY A 64 11.60 -6.97 12.50
N VAL A 65 10.87 -5.94 12.03
CA VAL A 65 11.22 -5.17 10.84
C VAL A 65 11.44 -3.71 11.22
N PRO A 66 12.69 -3.25 11.38
CA PRO A 66 12.94 -1.84 11.66
C PRO A 66 12.46 -0.97 10.49
N PRO A 67 12.07 0.28 10.75
CA PRO A 67 11.74 1.24 9.69
C PRO A 67 12.89 1.32 8.68
N PHE A 68 12.53 1.39 7.40
CA PHE A 68 13.50 1.50 6.31
C PHE A 68 13.10 2.59 5.33
N GLU A 69 14.09 3.18 4.67
CA GLU A 69 13.90 4.29 3.75
C GLU A 69 13.22 3.83 2.45
N LEU A 70 12.23 4.61 2.00
CA LEU A 70 11.63 4.49 0.68
C LEU A 70 11.97 5.74 -0.13
N SER A 71 12.48 5.54 -1.34
CA SER A 71 12.66 6.61 -2.33
C SER A 71 11.67 6.43 -3.46
N PHE A 72 11.12 7.54 -3.96
CA PHE A 72 10.18 7.56 -5.08
C PHE A 72 10.85 8.26 -6.26
N SER A 73 10.99 7.56 -7.38
CA SER A 73 11.68 8.08 -8.58
C SER A 73 10.76 8.35 -9.76
N SER A 74 9.48 8.00 -9.64
CA SER A 74 8.53 8.06 -10.76
C SER A 74 7.09 8.03 -10.28
N TYR A 75 6.21 8.57 -11.13
CA TYR A 75 4.77 8.34 -11.06
C TYR A 75 4.42 7.16 -11.97
N GLY A 76 3.44 6.36 -11.55
CA GLY A 76 2.89 5.26 -12.34
C GLY A 76 1.39 5.39 -12.50
N LEU A 77 0.86 4.62 -13.44
CA LEU A 77 -0.56 4.53 -13.71
C LEU A 77 -0.99 3.07 -13.81
N PHE A 78 -2.00 2.67 -13.04
CA PHE A 78 -2.74 1.45 -13.34
C PHE A 78 -3.87 1.81 -14.31
N PRO A 79 -3.84 1.29 -15.55
CA PRO A 79 -4.91 1.54 -16.51
C PRO A 79 -6.17 0.76 -16.15
N GLY A 80 -7.34 1.29 -16.51
CA GLY A 80 -8.63 0.66 -16.27
C GLY A 80 -9.79 1.62 -16.52
N ALA A 81 -11.01 1.14 -16.28
CA ALA A 81 -12.21 1.99 -16.32
C ALA A 81 -12.11 3.15 -15.31
N GLU A 82 -11.46 2.89 -14.17
CA GLU A 82 -11.02 3.89 -13.21
C GLU A 82 -9.49 3.83 -13.13
N CYS A 83 -8.80 4.79 -13.75
CA CYS A 83 -7.35 4.83 -13.67
C CYS A 83 -6.90 5.21 -12.26
N VAL A 84 -5.75 4.66 -11.84
CA VAL A 84 -5.11 4.96 -10.56
C VAL A 84 -3.75 5.60 -10.82
N LEU A 85 -3.58 6.85 -10.38
CA LEU A 85 -2.29 7.53 -10.35
C LEU A 85 -1.61 7.21 -9.02
N PHE A 86 -0.34 6.81 -9.06
CA PHE A 86 0.41 6.47 -7.86
C PHE A 86 1.87 6.93 -7.91
N LEU A 87 2.48 7.08 -6.74
CA LEU A 87 3.94 7.16 -6.60
C LEU A 87 4.53 5.76 -6.59
N ALA A 88 5.50 5.53 -7.46
CA ALA A 88 6.21 4.27 -7.55
C ALA A 88 7.48 4.31 -6.66
N PRO A 89 7.54 3.57 -5.55
CA PRO A 89 8.75 3.42 -4.77
C PRO A 89 9.79 2.66 -5.59
N LYS A 90 11.06 3.03 -5.43
CA LYS A 90 12.18 2.27 -5.98
C LYS A 90 12.21 0.90 -5.29
N VAL A 91 11.91 -0.15 -6.06
CA VAL A 91 11.92 -1.52 -5.55
C VAL A 91 13.34 -1.93 -5.17
N THR A 92 13.50 -2.40 -3.93
CA THR A 92 14.78 -2.91 -3.40
C THR A 92 14.64 -4.38 -3.01
N SER A 93 15.78 -5.09 -2.94
CA SER A 93 15.80 -6.48 -2.47
C SER A 93 15.25 -6.60 -1.04
N LEU A 94 15.58 -5.65 -0.16
CA LEU A 94 15.05 -5.59 1.20
C LEU A 94 13.52 -5.52 1.22
N MET A 95 12.93 -4.65 0.40
CA MET A 95 11.47 -4.49 0.32
C MET A 95 10.78 -5.79 -0.15
N LEU A 96 11.35 -6.44 -1.18
CA LEU A 96 10.83 -7.70 -1.71
C LEU A 96 10.97 -8.85 -0.70
N GLU A 97 12.10 -8.93 0.01
CA GLU A 97 12.33 -9.92 1.08
C GLU A 97 11.31 -9.74 2.22
N LYS A 98 11.10 -8.51 2.70
CA LYS A 98 10.13 -8.23 3.76
C LYS A 98 8.71 -8.55 3.34
N HIS A 99 8.33 -8.18 2.12
CA HIS A 99 7.03 -8.53 1.57
C HIS A 99 6.83 -10.06 1.48
N ALA A 100 7.80 -10.80 0.94
CA ALA A 100 7.71 -12.25 0.87
C ALA A 100 7.59 -12.91 2.25
N ARG A 101 8.40 -12.49 3.22
CA ARG A 101 8.32 -12.98 4.60
C ARG A 101 7.00 -12.63 5.27
N PHE A 102 6.49 -11.41 5.07
CA PHE A 102 5.18 -11.01 5.58
C PHE A 102 4.08 -11.91 5.01
N HIS A 103 4.13 -12.14 3.70
CA HIS A 103 3.14 -12.94 3.00
C HIS A 103 3.15 -14.41 3.43
N GLU A 104 4.32 -14.97 3.76
CA GLU A 104 4.46 -16.32 4.33
C GLU A 104 3.67 -16.44 5.65
N VAL A 105 3.87 -15.49 6.58
CA VAL A 105 3.23 -15.56 7.90
C VAL A 105 1.74 -15.19 7.87
N ILE A 106 1.37 -14.10 7.18
CA ILE A 106 -0.02 -13.61 7.16
C ILE A 106 -0.96 -14.57 6.43
N SER A 107 -0.45 -15.37 5.49
CA SER A 107 -1.24 -16.36 4.76
C SER A 107 -1.95 -17.37 5.66
N THR A 108 -1.43 -17.60 6.88
CA THR A 108 -2.04 -18.49 7.87
C THR A 108 -3.31 -17.92 8.51
N ALA A 109 -3.56 -16.61 8.34
CA ALA A 109 -4.68 -15.87 8.90
C ALA A 109 -5.56 -15.19 7.84
N THR A 110 -5.36 -15.51 6.55
CA THR A 110 -6.10 -14.90 5.44
C THR A 110 -6.73 -15.94 4.53
N ASP A 111 -7.89 -15.62 3.97
CA ASP A 111 -8.47 -16.35 2.83
C ASP A 111 -8.77 -15.38 1.67
N GLY A 112 -8.69 -15.88 0.44
CA GLY A 112 -8.91 -15.09 -0.77
C GLY A 112 -7.89 -13.97 -0.96
N MET A 113 -6.59 -14.24 -0.81
CA MET A 113 -5.53 -13.26 -1.08
C MET A 113 -5.59 -12.80 -2.55
N TRP A 114 -5.58 -11.50 -2.77
CA TRP A 114 -5.59 -10.92 -4.11
C TRP A 114 -4.25 -11.16 -4.82
N ALA A 115 -4.29 -11.71 -6.03
CA ALA A 115 -3.10 -12.10 -6.78
C ALA A 115 -2.08 -10.96 -6.97
N HIS A 116 -2.57 -9.72 -7.13
CA HIS A 116 -1.72 -8.52 -7.28
C HIS A 116 -0.86 -8.18 -6.06
N TYR A 117 -1.15 -8.76 -4.89
CA TYR A 117 -0.37 -8.57 -3.67
C TYR A 117 0.45 -9.80 -3.29
N THR A 118 0.51 -10.82 -4.16
CA THR A 118 1.34 -12.00 -3.92
C THR A 118 2.81 -11.77 -4.31
N PRO A 119 3.78 -12.47 -3.68
CA PRO A 119 5.19 -12.36 -4.05
C PRO A 119 5.42 -12.63 -5.55
N GLY A 120 6.22 -11.78 -6.19
CA GLY A 120 6.51 -11.85 -7.63
C GLY A 120 5.45 -11.19 -8.53
N GLN A 121 4.27 -10.87 -8.02
CA GLN A 121 3.23 -10.09 -8.74
C GLN A 121 3.04 -8.68 -8.18
N TRP A 122 3.50 -8.45 -6.94
CA TRP A 122 3.35 -7.18 -6.25
C TRP A 122 4.04 -6.01 -6.94
N VAL A 123 3.25 -5.01 -7.30
CA VAL A 123 3.72 -3.68 -7.73
C VAL A 123 3.53 -2.74 -6.54
N PRO A 124 4.57 -2.48 -5.72
CA PRO A 124 4.42 -1.58 -4.59
C PRO A 124 4.11 -0.17 -5.09
N HIS A 125 3.20 0.51 -4.43
CA HIS A 125 2.74 1.84 -4.83
C HIS A 125 2.13 2.60 -3.65
N CYS A 126 2.17 3.93 -3.72
CA CYS A 126 1.35 4.81 -2.88
C CYS A 126 0.36 5.56 -3.77
N THR A 127 -0.93 5.26 -3.63
CA THR A 127 -1.98 5.88 -4.44
C THR A 127 -2.08 7.38 -4.19
N LEU A 128 -2.17 8.16 -5.27
CA LEU A 128 -2.33 9.61 -5.24
C LEU A 128 -3.74 10.05 -5.63
N ALA A 129 -4.27 9.47 -6.70
CA ALA A 129 -5.61 9.76 -7.19
C ALA A 129 -6.20 8.54 -7.91
N ARG A 130 -7.53 8.49 -8.00
CA ARG A 130 -8.29 7.42 -8.65
C ARG A 130 -9.44 7.99 -9.48
N ALA A 131 -10.14 7.11 -10.19
CA ALA A 131 -11.41 7.40 -10.87
C ALA A 131 -11.34 8.53 -11.90
N PHE A 132 -10.24 8.59 -12.67
CA PHE A 132 -10.12 9.46 -13.84
C PHE A 132 -9.92 8.64 -15.12
N SER A 133 -10.23 9.24 -16.26
CA SER A 133 -10.05 8.67 -17.60
C SER A 133 -8.89 9.36 -18.33
N ILE A 134 -8.17 8.64 -19.19
CA ILE A 134 -7.13 9.15 -20.09
C ILE A 134 -7.60 9.07 -21.54
#